data_AF-A0A966SM56-F1
#
_entry.id   AF-A0A966SM56-F1
#
_cell.length_a   1.000
_cell.length_b   1.000
_cell.length_c   1.000
_cell.angle_alpha   90.00
_cell.angle_beta   90.00
_cell.angle_gamma   90.00
#
_symmetry.space_group_name_H-M   'P 1'
#
loop_
_entity.id
_entity.type
_entity.pdbx_description
1 polymer ?
#
loop_
_entity_poly.entity_id
_entity_poly.type
_entity_poly.pdbx_seq_one_letter_code
_entity_poly.pdbx_strand_id
1 'polypeptide(L)'
;GRGFYDDHRLRPAAIADTAQAVTHFVQVACEQGATSVRVIATSAARDAVNAGELLDSVRSASGQTVEVISGEQEADWAFQGVLTDAALRDQPALILDVGGGSTEFILGHAGQALFRDSFKLGSVRLLEATPLSDPPTGAELAATRTQLRAFLDREVRPRIAPHLAALPEAVLVGTGGTTSILARMELQLADYDRARIEATRFDAARVRWHVEQLWRRPLAARRELPGLPPERADVILFGAAIYEAVIAHFAIDTLRVSTRGLRFAAVRHGLSSPLHVESLHQPTQL
;
A
#
# COMPACT_ATOMS: atom_id res chain seq x y z
N GLY A 1 -3.10 4.07 10.58
CA GLY A 1 -4.21 4.91 11.03
C GLY A 1 -5.41 4.06 11.37
N ARG A 2 -5.33 3.27 12.45
CA ARG A 2 -6.49 2.57 13.01
C ARG A 2 -7.27 3.58 13.86
N GLY A 3 -8.59 3.64 13.67
CA GLY A 3 -9.48 4.64 14.24
C GLY A 3 -9.10 6.07 13.86
N PHE A 4 -8.53 6.30 12.68
CA PHE A 4 -7.94 7.59 12.31
C PHE A 4 -8.88 8.46 11.47
N TYR A 5 -9.67 7.86 10.56
CA TYR A 5 -10.33 8.61 9.50
C TYR A 5 -11.58 9.39 9.95
N ASP A 6 -12.05 9.16 11.18
CA ASP A 6 -13.19 9.88 11.76
C ASP A 6 -12.84 11.31 12.17
N ASP A 7 -11.69 11.51 12.82
CA ASP A 7 -11.25 12.80 13.39
C ASP A 7 -9.87 13.24 12.92
N HIS A 8 -9.25 12.47 12.01
CA HIS A 8 -7.90 12.68 11.50
C HIS A 8 -6.84 12.78 12.60
N ARG A 9 -7.04 12.06 13.70
CA ARG A 9 -6.11 12.05 14.84
C ARG A 9 -5.47 10.68 15.02
N LEU A 10 -4.13 10.65 15.01
CA LEU A 10 -3.37 9.44 15.31
C LEU A 10 -3.58 9.05 16.77
N ARG A 11 -3.94 7.80 17.01
CA ARG A 11 -4.22 7.29 18.36
C ARG A 11 -2.91 7.11 19.15
N PRO A 12 -2.87 7.44 20.45
CA PRO A 12 -1.64 7.35 21.26
C PRO A 12 -0.98 5.97 21.22
N ALA A 13 -1.77 4.88 21.33
CA ALA A 13 -1.25 3.52 21.22
C ALA A 13 -0.60 3.25 19.85
N ALA A 14 -1.24 3.68 18.76
CA ALA A 14 -0.69 3.51 17.42
C ALA A 14 0.60 4.32 17.19
N ILE A 15 0.75 5.48 17.83
CA ILE A 15 1.99 6.26 17.82
C ILE A 15 3.09 5.48 18.54
N ALA A 16 2.82 4.99 19.75
CA ALA A 16 3.78 4.21 20.55
C ALA A 16 4.24 2.94 19.82
N ASP A 17 3.29 2.16 19.28
CA ASP A 17 3.58 0.95 18.50
C ASP A 17 4.44 1.26 17.27
N THR A 18 4.15 2.38 16.59
CA THR A 18 4.93 2.80 15.41
C THR A 18 6.35 3.20 15.81
N ALA A 19 6.52 3.97 16.89
CA ALA A 19 7.83 4.37 17.37
C ALA A 19 8.67 3.14 17.77
N GLN A 20 8.07 2.17 18.47
CA GLN A 20 8.73 0.92 18.84
C GLN A 20 9.15 0.10 17.60
N ALA A 21 8.26 -0.03 16.61
CA ALA A 21 8.57 -0.74 15.37
C ALA A 21 9.70 -0.06 14.58
N VAL A 22 9.70 1.28 14.50
CA VAL A 22 10.78 2.03 13.85
C VAL A 22 12.10 1.82 14.59
N THR A 23 12.13 1.94 15.93
CA THR A 23 13.34 1.66 16.72
C THR A 23 13.89 0.26 16.45
N HIS A 24 13.01 -0.75 16.44
CA HIS A 24 13.41 -2.12 16.13
C HIS A 24 14.00 -2.24 14.72
N PHE A 25 13.37 -1.65 13.70
CA PHE A 25 13.90 -1.71 12.33
C PHE A 25 15.20 -0.93 12.15
N VAL A 26 15.42 0.16 12.89
CA VAL A 26 16.70 0.87 12.92
C VAL A 26 17.79 -0.04 13.52
N GLN A 27 17.52 -0.72 14.62
CA GLN A 27 18.46 -1.67 15.22
C GLN A 27 18.82 -2.80 14.25
N VAL A 28 17.82 -3.42 13.63
CA VAL A 28 18.04 -4.47 12.61
C VAL A 28 18.87 -3.92 11.45
N ALA A 29 18.58 -2.71 10.95
CA ALA A 29 19.36 -2.11 9.87
C ALA A 29 20.84 -1.91 10.27
N CYS A 30 21.11 -1.41 11.48
CA CYS A 30 22.46 -1.27 12.01
C CYS A 30 23.19 -2.61 12.12
N GLU A 31 22.53 -3.64 12.66
CA GLU A 31 23.10 -4.99 12.81
C GLU A 31 23.44 -5.62 11.46
N GLN A 32 22.68 -5.28 10.41
CA GLN A 32 22.93 -5.70 9.03
C GLN A 32 23.97 -4.83 8.30
N GLY A 33 24.60 -3.87 9.00
CA GLY A 33 25.66 -3.02 8.44
C GLY A 33 25.15 -1.89 7.55
N ALA A 34 23.87 -1.51 7.63
CA ALA A 34 23.40 -0.28 7.00
C ALA A 34 24.20 0.90 7.56
N THR A 35 24.68 1.79 6.69
CA THR A 35 25.41 3.00 7.10
C THR A 35 24.49 4.19 7.36
N SER A 36 23.22 4.06 6.96
CA SER A 36 22.26 5.14 7.00
C SER A 36 20.83 4.60 6.84
N VAL A 37 19.86 5.28 7.44
CA VAL A 37 18.44 4.89 7.47
C VAL A 37 17.58 6.11 7.12
N ARG A 38 16.50 5.88 6.38
CA ARG A 38 15.51 6.89 6.04
C ARG A 38 14.13 6.43 6.50
N VAL A 39 13.47 7.22 7.34
CA VAL A 39 12.12 6.94 7.83
C VAL A 39 11.14 7.86 7.12
N ILE A 40 10.19 7.27 6.40
CA ILE A 40 9.20 7.98 5.60
C ILE A 40 7.81 7.68 6.13
N ALA A 41 6.96 8.70 6.23
CA ALA A 41 5.56 8.56 6.55
C ALA A 41 4.67 9.14 5.43
N THR A 42 3.53 8.49 5.18
CA THR A 42 2.67 8.80 4.04
C THR A 42 1.26 9.21 4.47
N SER A 43 0.21 8.82 3.75
CA SER A 43 -1.17 9.32 3.87
C SER A 43 -1.66 9.55 5.31
N ALA A 44 -1.50 8.59 6.22
CA ALA A 44 -2.02 8.75 7.58
C ALA A 44 -1.29 9.85 8.38
N ALA A 45 0.03 10.00 8.24
CA ALA A 45 0.76 11.08 8.91
C ALA A 45 0.54 12.42 8.22
N ARG A 46 0.47 12.42 6.88
CA ARG A 46 0.18 13.61 6.07
C ARG A 46 -1.19 14.22 6.39
N ASP A 47 -2.20 13.38 6.61
CA ASP A 47 -3.55 13.81 6.91
C ASP A 47 -3.77 14.12 8.40
N ALA A 48 -2.81 13.79 9.29
CA ALA A 48 -3.01 13.86 10.73
C ALA A 48 -2.90 15.28 11.30
N VAL A 49 -3.89 15.69 12.10
CA VAL A 49 -3.84 16.97 12.83
C VAL A 49 -2.75 17.00 13.92
N ASN A 50 -2.33 15.81 14.38
CA ASN A 50 -1.31 15.62 15.41
C ASN A 50 -0.08 14.85 14.89
N ALA A 51 0.29 15.02 13.61
CA ALA A 51 1.46 14.36 13.03
C ALA A 51 2.77 14.61 13.84
N GLY A 52 2.88 15.79 14.46
CA GLY A 52 3.99 16.17 15.34
C GLY A 52 4.18 15.25 16.55
N GLU A 53 3.11 14.62 17.06
CA GLU A 53 3.23 13.65 18.15
C GLU A 53 3.94 12.36 17.68
N LEU A 54 3.69 11.91 16.44
CA LEU A 54 4.34 10.74 15.84
C LEU A 54 5.81 11.04 15.52
N LEU A 55 6.03 12.04 14.66
CA LEU A 55 6.98 13.10 14.89
C LEU A 55 8.14 12.87 15.89
N ASP A 56 7.87 13.47 17.05
CA ASP A 56 8.70 13.53 18.23
C ASP A 56 8.85 12.16 18.90
N SER A 57 7.82 11.31 18.87
CA SER A 57 7.89 9.97 19.45
C SER A 57 8.92 9.09 18.73
N VAL A 58 8.92 9.06 17.39
CA VAL A 58 9.91 8.32 16.60
C VAL A 58 11.31 8.89 16.83
N ARG A 59 11.47 10.22 16.83
CA ARG A 59 12.76 10.86 17.08
C ARG A 59 13.30 10.53 18.45
N SER A 60 12.46 10.59 19.48
CA SER A 60 12.85 10.29 20.87
C SER A 60 13.24 8.82 21.05
N ALA A 61 12.49 7.91 20.43
CA ALA A 61 12.70 6.47 20.62
C ALA A 61 13.83 5.86 19.75
N SER A 62 14.11 6.44 18.58
CA SER A 62 15.03 5.85 17.59
C SER A 62 16.18 6.77 17.17
N GLY A 63 16.14 8.05 17.55
CA GLY A 63 17.04 9.08 17.05
C GLY A 63 16.77 9.51 15.59
N GLN A 64 15.82 8.88 14.89
CA GLN A 64 15.56 9.15 13.47
C GLN A 64 14.52 10.26 13.28
N THR A 65 14.73 11.10 12.27
CA THR A 65 13.71 12.04 11.80
C THR A 65 12.80 11.35 10.79
N VAL A 66 11.50 11.66 10.86
CA VAL A 66 10.51 11.16 9.90
C VAL A 66 10.23 12.21 8.85
N GLU A 67 10.36 11.81 7.58
CA GLU A 67 9.97 12.62 6.43
C GLU A 67 8.52 12.31 6.04
N VAL A 68 7.65 13.32 6.13
CA VAL A 68 6.27 13.20 5.65
C VAL A 68 6.23 13.62 4.19
N ILE A 69 6.00 12.69 3.28
CA ILE A 69 6.01 12.97 1.83
C ILE A 69 4.62 13.30 1.28
N SER A 70 4.59 14.13 0.23
CA SER A 70 3.36 14.42 -0.51
C SER A 70 2.85 13.19 -1.26
N GLY A 71 1.55 13.18 -1.61
CA GLY A 71 0.98 12.08 -2.42
C GLY A 71 1.60 12.01 -3.83
N GLU A 72 1.99 13.15 -4.40
CA GLU A 72 2.71 13.20 -5.67
C GLU A 72 4.10 12.57 -5.56
N GLN A 73 4.83 12.86 -4.47
CA GLN A 73 6.14 12.26 -4.21
C GLN A 73 6.04 10.75 -3.96
N GLU A 74 4.99 10.33 -3.25
CA GLU A 74 4.67 8.91 -3.02
C GLU A 74 4.42 8.19 -4.35
N ALA A 75 3.60 8.77 -5.23
CA ALA A 75 3.33 8.24 -6.56
C ALA A 75 4.59 8.20 -7.45
N ASP A 76 5.41 9.26 -7.45
CA ASP A 76 6.68 9.30 -8.18
C ASP A 76 7.64 8.20 -7.71
N TRP A 77 7.82 8.02 -6.40
CA TRP A 77 8.69 6.97 -5.89
C TRP A 77 8.12 5.57 -6.09
N ALA A 78 6.80 5.38 -6.03
CA ALA A 78 6.18 4.12 -6.42
C ALA A 78 6.51 3.77 -7.88
N PHE A 79 6.40 4.75 -8.79
CA PHE A 79 6.77 4.61 -10.20
C PHE A 79 8.25 4.23 -10.38
N GLN A 80 9.16 5.05 -9.84
CA GLN A 80 10.61 4.80 -9.94
C GLN A 80 11.01 3.45 -9.35
N GLY A 81 10.33 3.02 -8.28
CA GLY A 81 10.53 1.72 -7.66
C GLY A 81 10.14 0.58 -8.60
N VAL A 82 8.94 0.62 -9.18
CA VAL A 82 8.46 -0.40 -10.12
C VAL A 82 9.39 -0.51 -11.34
N LEU A 83 9.87 0.60 -11.89
CA LEU A 83 10.77 0.62 -13.05
C LEU A 83 12.20 0.08 -12.79
N THR A 84 12.49 -0.31 -11.54
CA THR A 84 13.68 -1.13 -11.25
C THR A 84 13.55 -2.56 -11.79
N ASP A 85 12.33 -3.01 -12.10
CA ASP A 85 12.10 -4.22 -12.88
C ASP A 85 12.32 -3.94 -14.38
N ALA A 86 13.30 -4.61 -14.97
CA ALA A 86 13.62 -4.48 -16.39
C ALA A 86 12.44 -4.89 -17.29
N ALA A 87 11.58 -5.81 -16.85
CA ALA A 87 10.41 -6.24 -17.61
C ALA A 87 9.24 -5.24 -17.56
N LEU A 88 9.34 -4.17 -16.78
CA LEU A 88 8.35 -3.11 -16.66
C LEU A 88 8.88 -1.73 -17.10
N ARG A 89 10.20 -1.54 -17.11
CA ARG A 89 10.83 -0.25 -17.43
C ARG A 89 10.37 0.34 -18.76
N ASP A 90 10.36 -0.50 -19.78
CA ASP A 90 10.06 -0.09 -21.17
C ASP A 90 8.65 -0.49 -21.59
N GLN A 91 7.82 -1.02 -20.68
CA GLN A 91 6.44 -1.37 -20.98
C GLN A 91 5.51 -0.21 -20.57
N PRO A 92 4.55 0.19 -21.43
CA PRO A 92 3.44 1.04 -21.00
C PRO A 92 2.72 0.38 -19.82
N ALA A 93 2.58 1.09 -18.70
CA ALA A 93 1.99 0.53 -17.49
C ALA A 93 1.11 1.54 -16.76
N LEU A 94 -0.04 1.05 -16.31
CA LEU A 94 -0.84 1.67 -15.26
C LEU A 94 -0.47 0.98 -13.94
N ILE A 95 0.26 1.67 -13.07
CA ILE A 95 0.66 1.18 -11.76
C ILE A 95 -0.33 1.68 -10.72
N LEU A 96 -0.78 0.75 -9.87
CA LEU A 96 -1.57 1.03 -8.69
C LEU A 96 -0.86 0.59 -7.42
N ASP A 97 -0.65 1.52 -6.50
CA ASP A 97 -0.25 1.22 -5.12
C ASP A 97 -1.48 1.39 -4.22
N VAL A 98 -2.12 0.27 -3.83
CA VAL A 98 -3.29 0.32 -2.95
C VAL A 98 -2.83 0.25 -1.49
N GLY A 99 -2.76 1.44 -0.89
CA GLY A 99 -2.41 1.64 0.51
C GLY A 99 -3.60 1.53 1.48
N GLY A 100 -3.32 1.86 2.74
CA GLY A 100 -4.35 1.95 3.78
C GLY A 100 -5.21 3.20 3.65
N GLY A 101 -4.62 4.33 3.27
CA GLY A 101 -5.28 5.65 3.26
C GLY A 101 -5.56 6.23 1.89
N SER A 102 -4.74 5.86 0.90
CA SER A 102 -4.83 6.31 -0.48
C SER A 102 -4.55 5.15 -1.43
N THR A 103 -4.84 5.40 -2.71
CA THR A 103 -4.34 4.60 -3.83
C THR A 103 -3.70 5.55 -4.83
N GLU A 104 -2.45 5.30 -5.16
CA GLU A 104 -1.73 6.05 -6.18
C GLU A 104 -2.00 5.41 -7.56
N PHE A 105 -2.35 6.25 -8.53
CA PHE A 105 -2.51 5.87 -9.93
C PHE A 105 -1.39 6.51 -10.73
N ILE A 106 -0.54 5.69 -11.34
CA ILE A 106 0.54 6.16 -12.20
C ILE A 106 0.44 5.53 -13.57
N LEU A 107 0.29 6.34 -14.62
CA LEU A 107 0.41 5.90 -16.00
C LEU A 107 1.75 6.38 -16.56
N GLY A 108 2.54 5.47 -17.11
CA GLY A 108 3.82 5.82 -17.70
C GLY A 108 4.37 4.78 -18.67
N HIS A 109 5.42 5.17 -19.38
CA HIS A 109 6.14 4.35 -20.34
C HIS A 109 7.61 4.82 -20.44
N ALA A 110 8.54 3.90 -20.65
CA ALA A 110 9.96 4.18 -20.93
C ALA A 110 10.61 5.17 -19.94
N GLY A 111 10.37 4.97 -18.64
CA GLY A 111 10.93 5.83 -17.59
C GLY A 111 10.21 7.17 -17.37
N GLN A 112 9.19 7.49 -18.15
CA GLN A 112 8.43 8.75 -18.06
C GLN A 112 7.00 8.47 -17.62
N ALA A 113 6.52 9.19 -16.61
CA ALA A 113 5.11 9.14 -16.26
C ALA A 113 4.34 10.21 -17.02
N LEU A 114 3.23 9.80 -17.63
CA LEU A 114 2.26 10.68 -18.31
C LEU A 114 1.20 11.20 -17.35
N PHE A 115 0.91 10.44 -16.28
CA PHE A 115 -0.06 10.80 -15.26
C PHE A 115 0.35 10.21 -13.92
N ARG A 116 0.22 10.99 -12.84
CA ARG A 116 0.44 10.58 -11.46
C ARG A 116 -0.54 11.31 -10.56
N ASP A 117 -1.32 10.59 -9.78
CA ASP A 117 -2.18 11.19 -8.77
C ASP A 117 -2.40 10.22 -7.60
N SER A 118 -2.66 10.77 -6.41
CA SER A 118 -2.94 10.05 -5.17
C SER A 118 -4.39 10.28 -4.78
N PHE A 119 -5.23 9.26 -4.91
CA PHE A 119 -6.64 9.36 -4.55
C PHE A 119 -6.87 8.92 -3.11
N LYS A 120 -7.80 9.59 -2.39
CA LYS A 120 -8.25 9.20 -1.04
C LYS A 120 -9.12 7.93 -1.07
N LEU A 121 -8.59 6.87 -1.66
CA LEU A 121 -9.20 5.58 -1.89
C LEU A 121 -8.29 4.53 -1.25
N GLY A 122 -8.43 4.29 0.05
CA GLY A 122 -7.56 3.39 0.79
C GLY A 122 -8.33 2.26 1.46
N SER A 123 -7.70 1.10 1.61
CA SER A 123 -8.33 -0.08 2.20
C SER A 123 -8.77 0.12 3.67
N VAL A 124 -7.94 0.76 4.50
CA VAL A 124 -8.27 1.11 5.90
C VAL A 124 -9.30 2.24 5.95
N ARG A 125 -9.16 3.24 5.07
CA ARG A 125 -10.13 4.35 4.97
C ARG A 125 -11.54 3.85 4.67
N LEU A 126 -11.67 2.92 3.72
CA LEU A 126 -12.96 2.31 3.39
C LEU A 126 -13.48 1.42 4.52
N LEU A 127 -12.60 0.64 5.17
CA LEU A 127 -12.97 -0.18 6.30
C LEU A 127 -13.57 0.64 7.46
N GLU A 128 -12.98 1.78 7.78
CA GLU A 128 -13.50 2.65 8.86
C GLU A 128 -14.79 3.37 8.45
N ALA A 129 -14.89 3.81 7.19
CA ALA A 129 -16.05 4.51 6.68
C ALA A 129 -17.24 3.58 6.35
N THR A 130 -17.04 2.27 6.32
CA THR A 130 -18.06 1.29 5.89
C THR A 130 -18.12 0.13 6.89
N PRO A 131 -18.94 0.26 7.95
CA PRO A 131 -19.22 -0.85 8.86
C PRO A 131 -19.83 -2.03 8.10
N LEU A 132 -19.30 -3.23 8.31
CA LEU A 132 -19.75 -4.47 7.68
C LEU A 132 -20.22 -5.48 8.72
N SER A 133 -21.15 -6.34 8.31
CA SER A 133 -21.48 -7.60 9.01
C SER A 133 -20.27 -8.56 9.01
N ASP A 134 -20.25 -9.56 9.90
CA ASP A 134 -19.24 -10.62 9.89
C ASP A 134 -19.87 -12.02 9.90
N PRO A 135 -19.87 -12.76 8.76
CA PRO A 135 -19.32 -12.36 7.46
C PRO A 135 -20.07 -11.19 6.81
N PRO A 136 -19.41 -10.41 5.94
CA PRO A 136 -20.09 -9.45 5.08
C PRO A 136 -21.18 -10.11 4.23
N THR A 137 -22.28 -9.41 4.03
CA THR A 137 -23.41 -9.85 3.21
C THR A 137 -23.16 -9.57 1.72
N GLY A 138 -23.85 -10.29 0.85
CA GLY A 138 -23.82 -10.00 -0.60
C GLY A 138 -24.31 -8.59 -0.93
N ALA A 139 -25.24 -8.04 -0.15
CA ALA A 139 -25.73 -6.67 -0.31
C ALA A 139 -24.65 -5.63 0.04
N GLU A 140 -23.88 -5.85 1.10
CA GLU A 140 -22.76 -4.99 1.48
C GLU A 140 -21.62 -5.01 0.44
N LEU A 141 -21.31 -6.17 -0.14
CA LEU A 141 -20.36 -6.25 -1.26
C LEU A 141 -20.88 -5.51 -2.50
N ALA A 142 -22.15 -5.68 -2.85
CA ALA A 142 -22.76 -4.98 -3.98
C ALA A 142 -22.78 -3.45 -3.79
N ALA A 143 -23.09 -2.99 -2.56
CA ALA A 143 -23.04 -1.58 -2.20
C ALA A 143 -21.60 -1.04 -2.31
N THR A 144 -20.61 -1.79 -1.80
CA THR A 144 -19.19 -1.43 -1.91
C THR A 144 -18.74 -1.31 -3.37
N ARG A 145 -19.10 -2.27 -4.23
CA ARG A 145 -18.81 -2.21 -5.67
C ARG A 145 -19.44 -0.97 -6.33
N THR A 146 -20.66 -0.62 -5.94
CA THR A 146 -21.35 0.57 -6.44
C THR A 146 -20.65 1.86 -6.00
N GLN A 147 -20.26 1.95 -4.73
CA GLN A 147 -19.51 3.07 -4.18
C GLN A 147 -18.15 3.25 -4.88
N LEU A 148 -17.40 2.15 -5.06
CA LEU A 148 -16.11 2.18 -5.75
C LEU A 148 -16.26 2.63 -7.21
N ARG A 149 -17.26 2.10 -7.94
CA ARG A 149 -17.57 2.54 -9.31
C ARG A 149 -17.85 4.04 -9.37
N ALA A 150 -18.74 4.53 -8.50
CA ALA A 150 -19.09 5.94 -8.45
C ALA A 150 -17.88 6.84 -8.11
N PHE A 151 -16.99 6.38 -7.24
CA PHE A 151 -15.74 7.08 -6.95
C PHE A 151 -14.82 7.12 -8.17
N LEU A 152 -14.63 5.99 -8.86
CA LEU A 152 -13.82 5.93 -10.07
C LEU A 152 -14.38 6.82 -11.19
N ASP A 153 -15.69 6.81 -11.41
CA ASP A 153 -16.37 7.65 -12.40
C ASP A 153 -16.19 9.16 -12.12
N ARG A 154 -16.29 9.55 -10.85
CA ARG A 154 -16.28 10.97 -10.45
C ARG A 154 -14.87 11.53 -10.26
N GLU A 155 -14.00 10.79 -9.60
CA GLU A 155 -12.70 11.32 -9.15
C GLU A 155 -11.55 10.90 -10.06
N VAL A 156 -11.52 9.64 -10.50
CA VAL A 156 -10.35 9.04 -11.17
C VAL A 156 -10.43 9.19 -12.68
N ARG A 157 -11.51 8.65 -13.29
CA ARG A 157 -11.68 8.58 -14.74
C ARG A 157 -11.52 9.94 -15.44
N PRO A 158 -12.11 11.06 -14.97
CA PRO A 158 -11.96 12.35 -15.63
C PRO A 158 -10.51 12.84 -15.70
N ARG A 159 -9.69 12.47 -14.72
CA ARG A 159 -8.28 12.89 -14.64
C ARG A 159 -7.36 12.01 -15.46
N ILE A 160 -7.60 10.69 -15.49
CA ILE A 160 -6.70 9.74 -16.14
C ILE A 160 -7.07 9.41 -17.60
N ALA A 161 -8.35 9.49 -17.98
CA ALA A 161 -8.82 9.08 -19.31
C ALA A 161 -8.10 9.77 -20.49
N PRO A 162 -7.79 11.07 -20.45
CA PRO A 162 -7.04 11.72 -21.54
C PRO A 162 -5.64 11.11 -21.74
N HIS A 163 -5.01 10.65 -20.66
CA HIS A 163 -3.66 10.06 -20.71
C HIS A 163 -3.70 8.58 -21.08
N LEU A 164 -4.71 7.83 -20.61
CA LEU A 164 -4.89 6.41 -20.99
C LEU A 164 -5.10 6.24 -22.49
N ALA A 165 -5.79 7.17 -23.14
CA ALA A 165 -5.96 7.15 -24.59
C ALA A 165 -4.64 7.22 -25.36
N ALA A 166 -3.58 7.76 -24.75
CA ALA A 166 -2.25 7.83 -25.34
C ALA A 166 -1.42 6.54 -25.16
N LEU A 167 -1.85 5.63 -24.26
CA LEU A 167 -1.19 4.34 -24.00
C LEU A 167 -2.25 3.22 -23.90
N PRO A 168 -2.95 2.87 -24.99
CA PRO A 168 -4.01 1.86 -24.97
C PRO A 168 -3.51 0.45 -24.62
N GLU A 169 -2.23 0.16 -24.83
CA GLU A 169 -1.57 -1.09 -24.50
C GLU A 169 -1.03 -1.17 -23.05
N ALA A 170 -1.35 -0.18 -22.21
CA ALA A 170 -0.86 -0.14 -20.83
C ALA A 170 -1.32 -1.35 -20.02
N VAL A 171 -0.36 -2.09 -19.45
CA VAL A 171 -0.66 -3.20 -18.54
C VAL A 171 -0.89 -2.70 -17.13
N LEU A 172 -1.82 -3.32 -16.40
CA LEU A 172 -2.02 -3.02 -14.99
C LEU A 172 -0.97 -3.71 -14.13
N VAL A 173 -0.31 -2.93 -13.28
CA VAL A 173 0.66 -3.42 -12.30
C VAL A 173 0.18 -3.02 -10.91
N GLY A 174 -0.14 -4.00 -10.08
CA GLY A 174 -0.38 -3.78 -8.67
C GLY A 174 0.93 -3.86 -7.90
N THR A 175 1.23 -2.82 -7.12
CA THR A 175 2.32 -2.82 -6.15
C THR A 175 1.78 -2.69 -4.72
N GLY A 176 2.67 -2.80 -3.74
CA GLY A 176 2.32 -2.70 -2.33
C GLY A 176 1.78 -4.00 -1.72
N GLY A 177 1.28 -3.86 -0.49
CA GLY A 177 0.91 -4.99 0.38
C GLY A 177 -0.27 -5.80 -0.15
N THR A 178 -1.33 -5.12 -0.61
CA THR A 178 -2.58 -5.75 -1.07
C THR A 178 -2.32 -6.74 -2.20
N THR A 179 -1.66 -6.32 -3.28
CA THR A 179 -1.37 -7.19 -4.43
C THR A 179 -0.41 -8.31 -4.09
N SER A 180 0.60 -8.01 -3.25
CA SER A 180 1.54 -9.03 -2.77
C SER A 180 0.83 -10.10 -1.94
N ILE A 181 -0.16 -9.73 -1.12
CA ILE A 181 -0.96 -10.67 -0.33
C ILE A 181 -1.86 -11.50 -1.25
N LEU A 182 -2.52 -10.91 -2.25
CA LEU A 182 -3.30 -11.66 -3.23
C LEU A 182 -2.45 -12.72 -3.96
N ALA A 183 -1.22 -12.37 -4.37
CA ALA A 183 -0.28 -13.33 -4.96
C ALA A 183 0.12 -14.45 -3.99
N ARG A 184 0.39 -14.12 -2.73
CA ARG A 184 0.70 -15.14 -1.70
C ARG A 184 -0.48 -16.07 -1.45
N MET A 185 -1.70 -15.54 -1.43
CA MET A 185 -2.92 -16.35 -1.30
C MET A 185 -3.12 -17.27 -2.51
N GLU A 186 -2.92 -16.76 -3.72
CA GLU A 186 -3.00 -17.54 -4.96
C GLU A 186 -2.04 -18.73 -4.95
N LEU A 187 -0.80 -18.47 -4.53
CA LEU A 187 0.28 -19.44 -4.50
C LEU A 187 0.35 -20.25 -3.19
N GLN A 188 -0.52 -19.95 -2.23
CA GLN A 188 -0.54 -20.52 -0.88
C GLN A 188 0.83 -20.47 -0.18
N LEU A 189 1.54 -19.34 -0.29
CA LEU A 189 2.87 -19.19 0.27
C LEU A 189 2.83 -18.95 1.78
N ALA A 190 3.55 -19.78 2.54
CA ALA A 190 3.83 -19.50 3.95
C ALA A 190 4.75 -18.26 4.06
N ASP A 191 5.88 -18.30 3.37
CA ASP A 191 6.91 -17.25 3.42
C ASP A 191 6.84 -16.25 2.27
N TYR A 192 7.59 -15.17 2.42
CA TYR A 192 7.70 -14.13 1.40
C TYR A 192 8.70 -14.53 0.30
N ASP A 193 8.22 -15.17 -0.77
CA ASP A 193 9.02 -15.46 -1.97
C ASP A 193 8.79 -14.39 -3.04
N ARG A 194 9.71 -13.43 -3.13
CA ARG A 194 9.65 -12.32 -4.09
C ARG A 194 9.52 -12.79 -5.53
N ALA A 195 10.32 -13.77 -5.95
CA ALA A 195 10.38 -14.18 -7.35
C ALA A 195 9.06 -14.81 -7.78
N ARG A 196 8.47 -15.67 -6.93
CA ARG A 196 7.17 -16.28 -7.19
C ARG A 196 6.02 -15.26 -7.16
N ILE A 197 6.07 -14.32 -6.20
CA ILE A 197 5.08 -13.23 -6.12
C ILE A 197 5.12 -12.38 -7.40
N GLU A 198 6.30 -11.92 -7.83
CA GLU A 198 6.46 -11.08 -9.03
C GLU A 198 6.18 -11.83 -10.35
N ALA A 199 6.26 -13.17 -10.35
CA ALA A 199 5.85 -13.99 -11.48
C ALA A 199 4.32 -14.13 -11.61
N THR A 200 3.55 -13.82 -10.55
CA THR A 200 2.10 -14.04 -10.52
C THR A 200 1.37 -13.07 -11.44
N ARG A 201 0.35 -13.58 -12.14
CA ARG A 201 -0.56 -12.82 -13.00
C ARG A 201 -1.99 -13.20 -12.64
N PHE A 202 -2.88 -12.22 -12.60
CA PHE A 202 -4.31 -12.45 -12.39
C PHE A 202 -5.09 -11.96 -13.59
N ASP A 203 -6.03 -12.76 -14.07
CA ASP A 203 -7.10 -12.24 -14.92
C ASP A 203 -8.21 -11.60 -14.06
N ALA A 204 -9.11 -10.87 -14.73
CA ALA A 204 -10.23 -10.20 -14.06
C ALA A 204 -11.15 -11.17 -13.29
N ALA A 205 -11.36 -12.39 -13.80
CA ALA A 205 -12.19 -13.40 -13.16
C ALA A 205 -11.55 -13.92 -11.87
N ARG A 206 -10.23 -14.04 -11.83
CA ARG A 206 -9.46 -14.52 -10.69
C ARG A 206 -9.40 -13.48 -9.57
N VAL A 207 -9.21 -12.20 -9.90
CA VAL A 207 -9.32 -11.11 -8.90
C VAL A 207 -10.73 -11.09 -8.29
N ARG A 208 -11.77 -11.17 -9.13
CA ARG A 208 -13.16 -11.28 -8.66
C ARG A 208 -13.37 -12.49 -7.76
N TRP A 209 -12.82 -13.66 -8.13
CA TRP A 209 -12.91 -14.85 -7.30
C TRP A 209 -12.29 -14.60 -5.91
N HIS A 210 -11.11 -13.99 -5.83
CA HIS A 210 -10.49 -13.63 -4.54
C HIS A 210 -11.37 -12.70 -3.72
N VAL A 211 -11.96 -11.66 -4.34
CA VAL A 211 -12.92 -10.77 -3.67
C VAL A 211 -14.09 -11.58 -3.11
N GLU A 212 -14.76 -12.41 -3.91
CA GLU A 212 -15.90 -13.22 -3.46
C GLU A 212 -15.50 -14.19 -2.34
N GLN A 213 -14.31 -14.80 -2.41
CA GLN A 213 -13.81 -15.68 -1.34
C GLN A 213 -13.58 -14.92 -0.04
N LEU A 214 -12.97 -13.75 -0.11
CA LEU A 214 -12.67 -12.95 1.06
C LEU A 214 -13.95 -12.44 1.71
N TRP A 215 -14.89 -11.90 0.92
CA TRP A 215 -16.10 -11.26 1.41
C TRP A 215 -17.14 -12.23 1.97
N ARG A 216 -17.17 -13.50 1.53
CA ARG A 216 -18.11 -14.51 2.06
C ARG A 216 -17.67 -15.17 3.39
N ARG A 217 -16.56 -14.75 3.99
CA ARG A 217 -15.96 -15.39 5.18
C ARG A 217 -15.96 -14.46 6.39
N PRO A 218 -16.28 -14.99 7.59
CA PRO A 218 -16.09 -14.22 8.81
C PRO A 218 -14.61 -13.93 9.04
N LEU A 219 -14.29 -12.90 9.82
CA LEU A 219 -12.91 -12.46 10.08
C LEU A 219 -12.07 -13.58 10.66
N ALA A 220 -12.63 -14.37 11.57
CA ALA A 220 -11.96 -15.54 12.15
C ALA A 220 -11.52 -16.53 11.07
N ALA A 221 -12.38 -16.85 10.10
CA ALA A 221 -12.03 -17.76 9.01
C ALA A 221 -11.05 -17.15 8.00
N ARG A 222 -11.06 -15.82 7.83
CA ARG A 222 -10.08 -15.13 6.97
C ARG A 222 -8.67 -15.20 7.52
N ARG A 223 -8.50 -15.13 8.85
CA ARG A 223 -7.19 -15.22 9.52
C ARG A 223 -6.46 -16.54 9.27
N GLU A 224 -7.21 -17.59 8.98
CA GLU A 224 -6.68 -18.94 8.72
C GLU A 224 -6.39 -19.19 7.23
N LEU A 225 -6.61 -18.20 6.35
CA LEU A 225 -6.36 -18.39 4.92
C LEU A 225 -4.86 -18.42 4.60
N PRO A 226 -4.34 -19.47 3.93
CA PRO A 226 -2.94 -19.52 3.54
C PRO A 226 -2.53 -18.30 2.70
N GLY A 227 -1.36 -17.73 3.01
CA GLY A 227 -0.81 -16.56 2.32
C GLY A 227 -1.39 -15.21 2.74
N LEU A 228 -2.45 -15.17 3.56
CA LEU A 228 -3.02 -13.96 4.14
C LEU A 228 -2.49 -13.76 5.57
N PRO A 229 -1.68 -12.72 5.84
CA PRO A 229 -1.29 -12.41 7.21
C PRO A 229 -2.51 -12.12 8.10
N PRO A 230 -2.64 -12.75 9.29
CA PRO A 230 -3.82 -12.60 10.14
C PRO A 230 -4.17 -11.15 10.51
N GLU A 231 -3.16 -10.30 10.67
CA GLU A 231 -3.28 -8.88 10.98
C GLU A 231 -3.74 -8.01 9.78
N ARG A 232 -3.83 -8.62 8.59
CA ARG A 232 -4.34 -7.99 7.36
C ARG A 232 -5.69 -8.54 6.91
N ALA A 233 -6.24 -9.52 7.65
CA ALA A 233 -7.45 -10.25 7.26
C ALA A 233 -8.73 -9.38 7.21
N ASP A 234 -8.78 -8.29 7.97
CA ASP A 234 -9.85 -7.30 7.93
C ASP A 234 -9.70 -6.34 6.74
N VAL A 235 -8.53 -5.73 6.60
CA VAL A 235 -8.24 -4.68 5.62
C VAL A 235 -8.17 -5.19 4.17
N ILE A 236 -7.78 -6.45 3.95
CA ILE A 236 -7.62 -7.03 2.61
C ILE A 236 -8.92 -7.01 1.78
N LEU A 237 -10.10 -7.02 2.43
CA LEU A 237 -11.41 -7.01 1.75
C LEU A 237 -11.53 -5.84 0.77
N PHE A 238 -11.28 -4.63 1.28
CA PHE A 238 -11.40 -3.40 0.53
C PHE A 238 -10.22 -3.22 -0.42
N GLY A 239 -9.03 -3.66 -0.03
CA GLY A 239 -7.86 -3.65 -0.93
C GLY A 239 -8.11 -4.46 -2.21
N ALA A 240 -8.61 -5.70 -2.08
CA ALA A 240 -8.95 -6.54 -3.22
C ALA A 240 -10.11 -5.96 -4.05
N ALA A 241 -11.13 -5.40 -3.38
CA ALA A 241 -12.27 -4.77 -4.05
C ALA A 241 -11.86 -3.53 -4.87
N ILE A 242 -10.86 -2.75 -4.43
CA ILE A 242 -10.31 -1.63 -5.20
C ILE A 242 -9.71 -2.14 -6.52
N TYR A 243 -8.88 -3.18 -6.48
CA TYR A 243 -8.32 -3.78 -7.71
C TYR A 243 -9.41 -4.32 -8.63
N GLU A 244 -10.40 -5.06 -8.10
CA GLU A 244 -11.54 -5.53 -8.88
C GLU A 244 -12.29 -4.36 -9.56
N ALA A 245 -12.57 -3.29 -8.81
CA ALA A 245 -13.30 -2.14 -9.33
C ALA A 245 -12.53 -1.44 -10.44
N VAL A 246 -11.22 -1.21 -10.29
CA VAL A 246 -10.37 -0.63 -11.34
C VAL A 246 -10.37 -1.52 -12.58
N ILE A 247 -10.10 -2.83 -12.40
CA ILE A 247 -10.06 -3.80 -13.49
C ILE A 247 -11.36 -3.77 -14.29
N ALA A 248 -12.51 -3.82 -13.60
CA ALA A 248 -13.81 -3.79 -14.24
C ALA A 248 -14.13 -2.42 -14.88
N HIS A 249 -13.67 -1.32 -14.29
CA HIS A 249 -13.98 0.03 -14.76
C HIS A 249 -13.18 0.42 -16.00
N PHE A 250 -11.93 -0.01 -16.09
CA PHE A 250 -11.04 0.27 -17.23
C PHE A 250 -10.94 -0.89 -18.23
N ALA A 251 -11.76 -1.94 -18.06
CA ALA A 251 -11.78 -3.13 -18.92
C ALA A 251 -10.39 -3.77 -19.12
N ILE A 252 -9.66 -3.94 -18.02
CA ILE A 252 -8.29 -4.47 -18.02
C ILE A 252 -8.33 -5.99 -17.92
N ASP A 253 -7.59 -6.68 -18.79
CA ASP A 253 -7.62 -8.15 -18.81
C ASP A 253 -6.71 -8.79 -17.77
N THR A 254 -5.55 -8.18 -17.48
CA THR A 254 -4.51 -8.79 -16.64
C THR A 254 -3.92 -7.82 -15.64
N LEU A 255 -3.81 -8.27 -14.39
CA LEU A 255 -3.07 -7.63 -13.30
C LEU A 255 -1.73 -8.34 -13.10
N ARG A 256 -0.62 -7.60 -13.31
CA ARG A 256 0.73 -8.02 -12.92
C ARG A 256 1.02 -7.62 -11.48
N VAL A 257 1.80 -8.43 -10.77
CA VAL A 257 2.21 -8.14 -9.40
C VAL A 257 3.66 -7.64 -9.38
N SER A 258 3.89 -6.53 -8.69
CA SER A 258 5.23 -6.03 -8.40
C SER A 258 5.41 -5.94 -6.88
N THR A 259 6.56 -6.41 -6.39
CA THR A 259 6.96 -6.16 -4.99
C THR A 259 7.90 -4.97 -4.85
N ARG A 260 8.11 -4.25 -5.95
CA ARG A 260 8.90 -3.02 -6.07
C ARG A 260 7.96 -1.83 -6.09
N GLY A 261 8.30 -0.79 -5.34
CA GLY A 261 7.48 0.41 -5.17
C GLY A 261 8.25 1.45 -4.36
N LEU A 262 7.56 2.28 -3.58
CA LEU A 262 8.14 3.41 -2.86
C LEU A 262 9.46 3.12 -2.14
N ARG A 263 9.54 2.00 -1.41
CA ARG A 263 10.75 1.61 -0.65
C ARG A 263 11.98 1.41 -1.53
N PHE A 264 11.80 0.93 -2.76
CA PHE A 264 12.90 0.73 -3.72
C PHE A 264 13.45 2.06 -4.22
N ALA A 265 12.58 3.02 -4.52
CA ALA A 265 12.99 4.35 -4.92
C ALA A 265 13.62 5.12 -3.75
N ALA A 266 13.03 5.04 -2.56
CA ALA A 266 13.53 5.73 -1.36
C ALA A 266 15.00 5.39 -1.05
N VAL A 267 15.40 4.12 -1.21
CA VAL A 267 16.80 3.69 -1.04
C VAL A 267 17.71 4.26 -2.14
N ARG A 268 17.20 4.42 -3.37
CA ARG A 268 17.97 4.93 -4.52
C ARG A 268 18.16 6.45 -4.50
N HIS A 269 17.20 7.20 -3.95
CA HIS A 269 17.24 8.67 -3.90
C HIS A 269 18.14 9.25 -2.79
N GLY A 270 19.07 8.45 -2.26
CA GLY A 270 19.97 8.85 -1.18
C GLY A 270 19.29 8.81 0.19
N LEU A 271 20.08 8.47 1.19
CA LEU A 271 19.62 8.33 2.56
C LEU A 271 19.81 9.67 3.30
N SER A 272 18.75 10.16 3.95
CA SER A 272 18.80 11.37 4.75
C SER A 272 19.13 11.00 6.20
N SER A 273 20.36 11.27 6.61
CA SER A 273 20.95 11.20 7.97
C SER A 273 21.94 10.04 8.18
N PRO A 274 23.13 10.32 8.75
CA PRO A 274 24.01 9.28 9.29
C PRO A 274 23.33 8.56 10.46
N LEU A 275 23.62 7.27 10.64
CA LEU A 275 23.23 6.56 11.86
C LEU A 275 24.04 7.10 13.05
N HIS A 276 23.36 7.69 14.03
CA HIS A 276 23.96 7.99 15.34
C HIS A 276 23.77 6.77 16.25
N VAL A 277 24.85 5.97 16.39
CA VAL A 277 24.85 4.71 17.15
C VAL A 277 24.78 4.95 18.69
N GLU A 278 25.01 6.19 19.15
CA GLU A 278 25.20 6.50 20.57
C GLU A 278 23.92 6.41 21.43
N SER A 279 22.72 6.43 20.86
CA SER A 279 21.45 6.40 21.62
C SER A 279 20.83 5.01 21.80
N LEU A 280 21.39 3.96 21.18
CA LEU A 280 20.82 2.60 21.21
C LEU A 280 21.36 1.74 22.38
N HIS A 281 22.19 2.30 23.26
CA HIS A 281 22.84 1.60 24.38
C HIS A 281 22.54 2.28 25.73
N GLN A 282 21.26 2.48 26.07
CA GLN A 282 20.89 2.57 27.48
C GLN A 282 20.24 1.24 27.91
N PRO A 283 20.96 0.38 28.66
CA PRO A 283 20.31 -0.72 29.35
C PRO A 283 19.29 -0.10 30.31
N THR A 284 18.07 -0.61 30.27
CA THR A 284 17.06 -0.38 31.29
C THR A 284 17.64 -0.92 32.60
N GLN A 285 18.23 -0.06 33.44
CA GLN A 285 18.50 -0.40 34.82
C GLN A 285 17.29 -0.03 35.66
N LEU A 286 16.91 -1.02 36.49
CA LEU A 286 15.81 -1.07 37.46
C LEU A 286 15.74 0.13 38.39
#